data_AF-A0A3C0HBF7-F1
#
_entry.id   AF-A0A3C0HBF7-F1
#
_cell.length_a   1.000
_cell.length_b   1.000
_cell.length_c   1.000
_cell.angle_alpha   90.00
_cell.angle_beta   90.00
_cell.angle_gamma   90.00
#
_symmetry.space_group_name_H-M   'P 1'
#
loop_
_entity.id
_entity.type
_entity.pdbx_description
1 polymer ?
#
loop_
_entity_poly.entity_id
_entity_poly.type
_entity_poly.pdbx_seq_one_letter_code
_entity_poly.pdbx_strand_id
1 'polypeptide(L)'
;YGFDTDMGYVFLRYGKPDDAMVVDNELSAFPYQIWRYNKVLSTGENNVKFLFYAPSLSHRDYRLLHSTCRLENQNLSWEAELYKKNPEEIVGNPSEVRTTNDGFTRRARDLWNDF
;
A
#
# COMPACT_ATOMS: atom_id res chain seq x y z
N TYR A 1 5.94 22.92 -6.93
CA TYR A 1 5.66 22.42 -5.57
C TYR A 1 5.25 20.98 -5.71
N GLY A 2 6.18 20.05 -5.43
CA GLY A 2 6.03 18.63 -5.75
C GLY A 2 6.70 17.74 -4.70
N PHE A 3 6.56 18.14 -3.43
CA PHE A 3 7.07 17.43 -2.26
C PHE A 3 5.94 17.00 -1.31
N ASP A 4 4.68 17.21 -1.68
CA ASP A 4 3.48 16.95 -0.87
C ASP A 4 3.02 15.48 -0.89
N THR A 5 3.95 14.54 -1.08
CA THR A 5 3.66 13.10 -1.06
C THR A 5 4.39 12.46 0.10
N ASP A 6 3.72 11.59 0.84
CA ASP A 6 4.32 10.92 2.01
C ASP A 6 5.57 10.11 1.63
N MET A 7 5.63 9.60 0.40
CA MET A 7 6.82 8.91 -0.12
C MET A 7 8.05 9.83 -0.19
N GLY A 8 7.87 11.08 -0.63
CA GLY A 8 8.95 12.07 -0.69
C GLY A 8 9.46 12.43 0.70
N TYR A 9 8.54 12.55 1.67
CA TYR A 9 8.90 12.75 3.08
C TYR A 9 9.69 11.58 3.64
N VAL A 10 9.24 10.33 3.44
CA VAL A 10 9.94 9.12 3.90
C VAL A 10 11.31 9.00 3.21
N PHE A 11 11.41 9.28 1.91
CA PHE A 11 12.68 9.26 1.19
C PHE A 11 13.68 10.30 1.71
N LEU A 12 13.23 11.50 2.07
CA LEU A 12 14.10 12.53 2.66
C LEU A 12 14.48 12.21 4.11
N ARG A 13 13.58 11.58 4.88
CA ARG A 13 13.78 11.26 6.30
C ARG A 13 14.65 10.03 6.52
N TYR A 14 14.50 9.02 5.69
CA TYR A 14 15.11 7.71 5.85
C TYR A 14 16.05 7.33 4.71
N GLY A 15 16.00 8.05 3.59
CA GLY A 15 16.78 7.76 2.40
C GLY A 15 16.10 6.74 1.49
N LYS A 16 16.90 6.18 0.59
CA LYS A 16 16.48 5.15 -0.37
C LYS A 16 16.10 3.86 0.38
N PRO A 17 14.93 3.25 0.09
CA PRO A 17 14.58 1.94 0.66
C PRO A 17 15.55 0.86 0.16
N ASP A 18 15.80 -0.14 0.99
CA ASP A 18 16.57 -1.33 0.61
C ASP A 18 15.80 -2.12 -0.46
N ASP A 19 14.51 -2.35 -0.21
CA ASP A 19 13.61 -3.04 -1.12
C ASP A 19 12.33 -2.24 -1.32
N ALA A 20 11.83 -2.20 -2.55
CA ALA A 20 10.58 -1.54 -2.89
C ALA A 20 9.78 -2.40 -3.86
N MET A 21 8.54 -2.70 -3.50
CA MET A 21 7.60 -3.48 -4.31
C MET A 21 6.42 -2.61 -4.69
N VAL A 22 6.19 -2.46 -6.00
CA VAL A 22 5.01 -1.78 -6.56
C VAL A 22 3.99 -2.83 -6.93
N VAL A 23 2.74 -2.61 -6.53
CA VAL A 23 1.61 -3.46 -6.87
C VAL A 23 0.50 -2.59 -7.46
N ASP A 24 0.38 -2.64 -8.78
CA ASP A 24 -0.64 -1.95 -9.58
C ASP A 24 -1.59 -2.91 -10.31
N ASN A 25 -1.25 -4.21 -10.33
CA ASN A 25 -1.98 -5.26 -11.05
C ASN A 25 -3.16 -5.84 -10.24
N GLU A 26 -3.46 -5.29 -9.05
CA GLU A 26 -4.53 -5.78 -8.18
C GLU A 26 -5.81 -4.96 -8.38
N LEU A 27 -6.74 -5.48 -9.19
CA LEU A 27 -7.99 -4.77 -9.55
C LEU A 27 -8.88 -4.44 -8.34
N SER A 28 -8.85 -5.31 -7.33
CA SER A 28 -9.63 -5.22 -6.09
C SER A 28 -9.10 -4.18 -5.10
N ALA A 29 -7.88 -3.67 -5.31
CA ALA A 29 -7.19 -2.74 -4.43
C ALA A 29 -6.84 -1.45 -5.18
N PHE A 30 -6.62 -0.36 -4.44
CA PHE A 30 -5.90 0.78 -5.00
C PHE A 30 -4.43 0.39 -5.27
N PRO A 31 -3.78 0.92 -6.31
CA PRO A 31 -2.35 0.72 -6.52
C PRO A 31 -1.56 1.12 -5.27
N TYR A 32 -0.67 0.22 -4.83
CA TYR A 32 0.11 0.42 -3.61
C TYR A 32 1.57 0.08 -3.81
N GLN A 33 2.39 0.59 -2.90
CA GLN A 33 3.82 0.35 -2.90
C GLN A 33 4.29 0.04 -1.48
N ILE A 34 5.02 -1.06 -1.32
CA ILE A 34 5.62 -1.46 -0.05
C ILE A 34 7.11 -1.14 -0.13
N TRP A 35 7.58 -0.31 0.78
CA TRP A 35 9.01 -0.05 0.97
C TRP A 35 9.48 -0.75 2.23
N ARG A 36 10.65 -1.37 2.14
CA ARG A 36 11.31 -2.02 3.25
C ARG A 36 12.70 -1.42 3.44
N TYR A 37 13.01 -1.19 4.70
CA TYR A 37 14.29 -0.72 5.19
C TYR A 37 14.83 -1.79 6.14
N ASN A 38 15.97 -2.37 5.78
CA ASN A 38 16.64 -3.36 6.62
C ASN A 38 17.07 -2.73 7.94
N LYS A 39 17.56 -1.49 7.89
CA LYS A 39 17.98 -0.72 9.06
C LYS A 39 17.64 0.75 8.91
N VAL A 40 16.86 1.28 9.83
CA VAL A 40 16.52 2.70 9.89
C VAL A 40 17.43 3.39 10.90
N LEU A 41 18.38 4.19 10.41
CA LEU A 41 19.35 4.89 11.26
C LEU A 41 18.69 5.88 12.23
N SER A 42 17.60 6.52 11.80
CA SER A 42 16.89 7.53 12.59
C SER A 42 16.21 6.96 13.85
N THR A 43 15.81 5.68 13.83
CA THR A 43 15.07 5.04 14.93
C THR A 43 15.85 3.88 15.56
N GLY A 44 16.87 3.37 14.88
CA GLY A 44 17.61 2.17 15.26
C GLY A 44 16.84 0.86 15.02
N GLU A 45 15.66 0.93 14.38
CA GLU A 45 14.82 -0.22 14.10
C GLU A 45 15.31 -0.97 12.86
N ASN A 46 15.13 -2.28 12.87
CA ASN A 46 15.41 -3.14 11.71
C ASN A 46 14.10 -3.65 11.13
N ASN A 47 14.13 -4.01 9.85
CA ASN A 47 12.98 -4.57 9.14
C ASN A 47 11.74 -3.65 9.16
N VAL A 48 11.99 -2.35 8.97
CA VAL A 48 10.94 -1.33 8.93
C VAL A 48 10.28 -1.35 7.56
N LYS A 49 8.96 -1.36 7.54
CA LYS A 49 8.15 -1.40 6.32
C LYS A 49 7.20 -0.22 6.28
N PHE A 50 6.97 0.29 5.09
CA PHE A 50 6.04 1.37 4.81
C PHE A 50 5.15 0.93 3.65
N LEU A 51 3.85 1.06 3.84
CA LEU A 51 2.83 0.79 2.84
C LEU A 51 2.26 2.12 2.39
N PHE A 52 2.48 2.45 1.14
CA PHE A 52 1.91 3.60 0.48
C PHE A 52 0.80 3.16 -0.47
N TYR A 53 -0.27 3.94 -0.57
CA TYR A 53 -1.36 3.67 -1.50
C TYR A 53 -1.78 4.94 -2.24
N ALA A 54 -2.28 4.79 -3.45
CA ALA A 54 -2.79 5.89 -4.26
C ALA A 54 -4.33 5.83 -4.33
N PRO A 55 -5.07 6.50 -3.42
CA PRO A 55 -6.53 6.54 -3.47
C PRO A 55 -7.07 7.39 -4.62
N SER A 56 -6.22 8.22 -5.23
CA SER A 56 -6.60 9.10 -6.33
C SER A 56 -6.20 8.49 -7.68
N LEU A 57 -6.99 8.77 -8.72
CA LEU A 57 -6.66 8.46 -10.12
C LEU A 57 -5.41 9.21 -10.63
N SER A 58 -4.95 10.22 -9.88
CA SER A 58 -3.69 10.90 -10.15
C SER A 58 -2.54 10.02 -9.64
N HIS A 59 -1.73 9.49 -10.56
CA HIS A 59 -0.53 8.68 -10.30
C HIS A 59 0.55 9.33 -9.41
N ARG A 60 0.29 10.50 -8.84
CA ARG A 60 1.25 11.28 -8.05
C ARG A 60 0.90 11.37 -6.58
N ASP A 61 -0.29 10.99 -6.14
CA ASP A 61 -0.73 11.17 -4.75
C ASP A 61 -0.66 9.86 -3.97
N TYR A 62 0.56 9.38 -3.71
CA TYR A 62 0.78 8.26 -2.79
C TYR A 62 0.76 8.75 -1.34
N ARG A 63 -0.10 8.13 -0.56
CA ARG A 63 -0.27 8.41 0.87
C ARG A 63 0.25 7.26 1.71
N LEU A 64 0.83 7.57 2.87
CA LEU A 64 1.24 6.56 3.82
C LEU A 64 -0.01 5.95 4.46
N LEU A 65 -0.27 4.68 4.14
CA LEU A 65 -1.38 3.95 4.71
C LEU A 65 -0.99 3.32 6.05
N HIS A 66 0.18 2.70 6.10
CA HIS A 66 0.66 1.97 7.27
C HIS A 66 2.18 1.92 7.33
N SER A 67 2.74 1.98 8.52
CA SER A 67 4.16 1.76 8.77
C SER A 67 4.40 0.84 9.96
N THR A 68 5.48 0.06 9.94
CA THR A 68 5.97 -0.64 11.14
C THR A 68 6.89 0.21 11.99
N CYS A 69 7.33 1.38 11.50
CA CYS A 69 8.17 2.29 12.25
C CYS A 69 7.41 2.85 13.45
N ARG A 70 8.02 2.84 14.64
CA ARG A 70 7.39 3.35 15.87
C ARG A 70 7.15 4.87 15.85
N LEU A 71 7.89 5.58 15.01
CA LEU A 71 7.82 7.04 14.87
C LEU A 71 6.79 7.50 13.83
N GLU A 72 6.14 6.57 13.14
CA GLU A 72 5.24 6.85 12.00
C GLU A 72 3.86 6.20 12.21
N ASN A 73 2.91 6.48 11.32
CA ASN A 73 1.52 6.09 11.51
C ASN A 73 1.29 4.58 11.34
N GLN A 74 0.96 3.90 12.44
CA GLN A 74 0.69 2.46 12.45
C GLN A 74 -0.82 2.17 12.35
N ASN A 75 -1.36 2.23 11.13
CA ASN A 75 -2.78 1.90 10.91
C ASN A 75 -3.00 0.38 10.84
N LEU A 76 -3.57 -0.25 11.87
CA LEU A 76 -3.86 -1.70 11.84
C LEU A 76 -4.99 -2.08 10.87
N SER A 77 -5.83 -1.11 10.50
CA SER A 77 -6.98 -1.28 9.60
C SER A 77 -6.66 -0.92 8.15
N TRP A 78 -5.37 -0.83 7.82
CA TRP A 78 -4.89 -0.47 6.47
C TRP A 78 -5.47 -1.36 5.38
N GLU A 79 -5.69 -2.66 5.66
CA GLU A 79 -6.28 -3.58 4.69
C GLU A 79 -7.64 -3.07 4.21
N ALA A 80 -8.50 -2.65 5.15
CA ALA A 80 -9.84 -2.19 4.83
C ALA A 80 -9.83 -0.88 4.02
N GLU A 81 -8.85 0.00 4.24
CA GLU A 81 -8.68 1.23 3.45
C GLU A 81 -8.15 0.94 2.04
N LEU A 82 -7.22 -0.01 1.92
CA LEU A 82 -6.65 -0.41 0.64
C LEU A 82 -7.69 -1.05 -0.30
N TYR A 83 -8.54 -1.92 0.25
CA TYR A 83 -9.65 -2.55 -0.49
C TYR A 83 -10.95 -1.74 -0.44
N LYS A 84 -10.91 -0.47 0.01
CA LYS A 84 -12.09 0.41 0.04
C LYS A 84 -12.53 0.88 -1.35
N LYS A 85 -11.84 0.46 -2.41
CA LYS A 85 -12.16 0.80 -3.80
C LYS A 85 -13.64 0.44 -4.06
N ASN A 86 -14.43 1.43 -4.47
CA ASN A 86 -15.90 1.41 -4.50
C ASN A 86 -16.47 0.07 -5.03
N PRO A 87 -17.55 -0.47 -4.42
CA PRO A 87 -18.29 -1.61 -4.97
C PRO A 87 -18.95 -1.33 -6.33
N GLU A 88 -18.90 -0.10 -6.83
CA GLU A 88 -19.48 0.32 -8.11
C GLU A 88 -18.68 -0.13 -9.34
N GLU A 89 -17.43 -0.60 -9.21
CA GLU A 89 -16.72 -1.24 -10.33
C GLU A 89 -17.18 -2.69 -10.59
N ILE A 90 -18.16 -3.20 -9.82
CA ILE A 90 -18.94 -4.41 -10.16
C ILE A 90 -20.20 -4.02 -10.96
N VAL A 91 -20.10 -3.02 -11.85
CA VAL A 91 -21.12 -2.77 -12.89
C VAL A 91 -20.73 -3.53 -14.17
N GLY A 92 -20.63 -4.85 -14.02
CA GLY A 92 -20.60 -5.79 -15.12
C GLY A 92 -21.74 -6.77 -14.90
N ASN A 93 -22.92 -6.47 -15.45
CA ASN A 93 -24.11 -7.32 -15.57
C ASN A 93 -24.41 -8.29 -14.40
N PRO A 94 -25.48 -8.06 -13.60
CA PRO A 94 -25.88 -8.95 -12.50
C PRO A 94 -26.35 -10.35 -12.93
N SER A 95 -26.26 -10.70 -14.22
CA SER A 95 -26.63 -12.00 -14.79
C SER A 95 -25.43 -12.89 -15.14
N GLU A 96 -24.19 -12.38 -15.04
CA GLU A 96 -22.96 -13.16 -15.27
C GLU A 96 -22.03 -13.18 -14.06
N VAL A 97 -22.52 -12.77 -12.88
CA VAL A 97 -21.86 -13.11 -11.62
C VAL A 97 -22.11 -14.59 -11.34
N ARG A 98 -21.51 -15.43 -12.18
CA ARG A 98 -21.08 -16.76 -11.77
C ARG A 98 -20.31 -16.53 -10.49
N THR A 99 -20.85 -17.05 -9.39
CA THR A 99 -20.14 -17.33 -8.15
C THR A 99 -19.03 -18.32 -8.48
N THR A 100 -18.00 -17.82 -9.17
CA THR A 100 -16.78 -18.53 -9.44
C THR A 100 -15.69 -17.85 -8.63
N ASN A 101 -15.23 -18.61 -7.64
CA ASN A 101 -13.88 -18.62 -7.11
C ASN A 101 -13.61 -17.63 -5.97
N ASP A 102 -13.63 -18.15 -4.75
CA ASP A 102 -12.53 -18.20 -3.75
C ASP A 102 -11.18 -17.49 -4.10
N GLY A 103 -11.21 -16.30 -4.68
CA GLY A 103 -10.07 -15.73 -5.38
C GLY A 103 -10.15 -14.23 -5.64
N PHE A 104 -10.90 -13.48 -4.81
CA PHE A 104 -10.60 -12.05 -4.63
C PHE A 104 -9.22 -11.99 -4.00
N THR A 105 -8.19 -11.93 -4.86
CA THR A 105 -6.79 -11.80 -4.51
C THR A 105 -6.65 -10.65 -3.54
N ARG A 106 -6.60 -10.95 -2.23
CA ARG A 106 -6.22 -10.01 -1.19
C ARG A 106 -4.75 -10.20 -0.87
N ARG A 107 -3.91 -10.05 -1.89
CA ARG A 107 -2.50 -10.45 -1.78
C ARG A 107 -1.69 -9.43 -1.01
N ALA A 108 -2.20 -8.22 -0.78
CA ALA A 108 -1.50 -7.20 -0.02
C ALA A 108 -1.06 -7.68 1.38
N ARG A 109 -1.90 -8.48 2.07
CA ARG A 109 -1.58 -9.01 3.41
C ARG A 109 -0.45 -10.05 3.34
N ASP A 110 -0.53 -10.95 2.37
CA ASP A 110 0.49 -11.98 2.16
C ASP A 110 1.82 -11.33 1.77
N LEU A 111 1.79 -10.40 0.81
CA LEU A 111 2.95 -9.61 0.41
C LEU A 111 3.53 -8.85 1.59
N TRP A 112 2.72 -8.18 2.40
CA TRP A 112 3.20 -7.47 3.58
C TRP A 112 3.90 -8.37 4.61
N ASN A 113 3.42 -9.60 4.80
CA ASN A 113 4.00 -10.56 5.74
C ASN A 113 5.25 -11.24 5.17
N ASP A 114 5.25 -11.55 3.87
CA ASP A 114 6.35 -12.23 3.16
C ASP A 114 7.53 -11.30 2.88
N PHE A 115 7.24 -10.02 2.60
CA PHE A 115 8.27 -8.98 2.46
C PHE A 115 9.04 -8.78 3.76
#